data_AF-A0A946JXJ7-F1
#
_entry.id   AF-A0A946JXJ7-F1
#
_cell.length_a   1.000
_cell.length_b   1.000
_cell.length_c   1.000
_cell.angle_alpha   90.00
_cell.angle_beta   90.00
_cell.angle_gamma   90.00
#
_symmetry.space_group_name_H-M   'P 1'
#
loop_
_entity.id
_entity.type
_entity.pdbx_description
1 polymer ?
#
loop_
_entity_poly.entity_id
_entity_poly.type
_entity_poly.pdbx_seq_one_letter_code
_entity_poly.pdbx_strand_id
1 'polypeptide(L)'
;MRIMINWINRERPTRQFPLSDFDRLSNELKPCDVLLVEGRTRVSDIIRWLTNSPWTHAALYIGRLHDVEDEELRATIAALYSGDADDRLIVESLLGHG
;
A
#
# COMPACT_ATOMS: atom_id res chain seq x y z
N MET A 1 -11.47 23.14 4.14
CA MET A 1 -10.25 22.36 3.86
C MET A 1 -10.51 20.92 3.40
N ARG A 2 -11.40 20.13 4.03
CA ARG A 2 -11.64 18.70 3.67
C ARG A 2 -12.09 18.44 2.23
N ILE A 3 -12.84 19.35 1.62
CA ILE A 3 -13.33 19.21 0.22
C ILE A 3 -12.17 19.09 -0.76
N MET A 4 -11.10 19.87 -0.55
CA MET A 4 -9.95 19.89 -1.46
C MET A 4 -9.12 18.62 -1.33
N ILE A 5 -8.89 18.14 -0.10
CA ILE A 5 -8.20 16.86 0.16
C ILE A 5 -8.96 15.70 -0.48
N ASN A 6 -10.28 15.62 -0.25
CA ASN A 6 -11.11 14.57 -0.84
C ASN A 6 -11.13 14.62 -2.37
N TRP A 7 -11.08 15.82 -2.95
CA TRP A 7 -11.04 15.98 -4.41
C TRP A 7 -9.70 15.51 -4.99
N ILE A 8 -8.57 15.82 -4.34
CA ILE A 8 -7.23 15.38 -4.76
C ILE A 8 -7.07 13.87 -4.61
N ASN A 9 -7.59 13.30 -3.51
CA ASN A 9 -7.52 11.86 -3.21
C ASN A 9 -8.54 11.02 -3.99
N ARG A 10 -9.36 11.63 -4.85
CA ARG A 10 -10.36 10.89 -5.64
C ARG A 10 -9.66 9.96 -6.64
N GLU A 11 -9.91 8.67 -6.51
CA GLU A 11 -9.35 7.63 -7.39
C GLU A 11 -10.09 7.52 -8.73
N ARG A 12 -9.33 7.24 -9.78
CA ARG A 12 -9.81 6.79 -11.10
C ARG A 12 -10.16 5.29 -11.06
N PRO A 13 -11.04 4.77 -11.94
CA PRO A 13 -11.36 3.34 -12.01
C PRO A 13 -10.14 2.45 -12.31
N THR A 14 -10.25 1.16 -11.98
CA THR A 14 -9.20 0.15 -12.17
C THR A 14 -8.90 -0.02 -13.66
N ARG A 15 -7.66 -0.36 -14.01
CA ARG A 15 -7.39 -0.87 -15.36
C ARG A 15 -8.11 -2.20 -15.53
N GLN A 16 -8.66 -2.40 -16.73
CA GLN A 16 -9.34 -3.65 -17.09
C GLN A 16 -8.37 -4.84 -17.17
N PHE A 17 -7.10 -4.57 -17.49
CA PHE A 17 -6.04 -5.57 -17.56
C PHE A 17 -4.90 -5.16 -16.60
N PRO A 18 -4.60 -5.98 -15.58
CA PRO A 18 -3.48 -5.71 -14.68
C PRO A 18 -2.15 -5.89 -15.43
N LEU A 19 -1.14 -5.09 -15.06
CA LEU A 19 0.20 -5.18 -15.64
C LEU A 19 1.09 -6.23 -14.96
N SER A 20 0.66 -6.72 -13.79
CA SER A 20 1.35 -7.75 -13.01
C SER A 20 0.39 -8.87 -12.63
N ASP A 21 0.94 -10.06 -12.49
CA ASP A 21 0.23 -11.22 -11.93
C ASP A 21 0.22 -11.11 -10.41
N PHE A 22 -0.94 -10.79 -9.85
CA PHE A 22 -1.10 -10.56 -8.42
C PHE A 22 -0.81 -11.83 -7.61
N ASP A 23 -1.31 -12.98 -8.06
CA ASP A 23 -1.17 -14.24 -7.32
C ASP A 23 0.30 -14.64 -7.28
N ARG A 24 0.98 -14.55 -8.42
CA ARG A 24 2.41 -14.84 -8.49
C ARG A 24 3.24 -13.87 -7.65
N LEU A 25 2.99 -12.57 -7.76
CA LEU A 25 3.68 -11.56 -6.95
C LEU A 25 3.47 -11.85 -5.47
N SER A 26 2.23 -12.09 -5.06
CA SER A 26 1.91 -12.37 -3.66
C SER A 26 2.68 -13.58 -3.14
N ASN A 27 2.79 -14.66 -3.91
CA ASN A 27 3.50 -15.87 -3.48
C ASN A 27 5.03 -15.69 -3.41
N GLU A 28 5.59 -14.76 -4.18
CA GLU A 28 7.03 -14.50 -4.21
C GLU A 28 7.48 -13.47 -3.17
N LEU A 29 6.56 -12.68 -2.58
CA LEU A 29 6.87 -11.63 -1.61
C LEU A 29 7.46 -12.15 -0.30
N LYS A 30 8.46 -11.43 0.21
CA LYS A 30 9.14 -11.69 1.48
C LYS A 30 9.10 -10.46 2.37
N PRO A 31 9.00 -10.63 3.71
CA PRO A 31 9.13 -9.52 4.64
C PRO A 31 10.35 -8.65 4.31
N CYS A 32 10.17 -7.33 4.42
CA CYS A 32 11.12 -6.30 4.01
C CYS A 32 11.20 -5.99 2.50
N ASP A 33 10.39 -6.63 1.66
CA ASP A 33 10.24 -6.22 0.27
C ASP A 33 9.53 -4.85 0.17
N VAL A 34 10.01 -4.02 -0.75
CA VAL A 34 9.40 -2.72 -1.06
C VAL A 34 8.53 -2.85 -2.31
N LEU A 35 7.23 -2.64 -2.13
CA LEU A 35 6.24 -2.60 -3.19
C LEU A 35 6.15 -1.20 -3.78
N LEU A 36 6.32 -1.08 -5.10
CA LEU A 36 6.08 0.16 -5.82
C LEU A 36 4.68 0.14 -6.43
N VAL A 37 3.93 1.21 -6.21
CA VAL A 37 2.52 1.28 -6.59
C VAL A 37 2.30 2.43 -7.57
N GLU A 38 1.59 2.14 -8.65
CA GLU A 38 1.03 3.15 -9.54
C GLU A 38 -0.31 3.63 -8.95
N GLY A 39 -0.25 4.71 -8.18
CA GLY A 39 -1.43 5.31 -7.58
C GLY A 39 -2.40 5.85 -8.64
N ARG A 40 -3.68 5.91 -8.26
CA ARG A 40 -4.79 6.26 -9.16
C ARG A 40 -5.53 7.53 -8.76
N THR A 41 -4.98 8.26 -7.80
CA THR A 41 -5.53 9.55 -7.36
C THR A 41 -5.05 10.68 -8.28
N ARG A 42 -5.63 11.88 -8.14
CA ARG A 42 -5.16 13.06 -8.89
C ARG A 42 -3.76 13.48 -8.44
N VAL A 43 -3.42 13.32 -7.17
CA VAL A 43 -2.04 13.57 -6.70
C VAL A 43 -1.07 12.56 -7.30
N SER A 44 -1.47 11.30 -7.46
CA SER A 44 -0.66 10.29 -8.14
C SER A 44 -0.32 10.71 -9.58
N ASP A 45 -1.27 11.32 -10.31
CA ASP A 45 -1.00 11.85 -11.65
C ASP A 45 0.04 12.99 -11.65
N ILE A 46 -0.01 13.88 -10.65
CA ILE A 46 0.95 14.97 -10.50
C ILE A 46 2.34 14.40 -10.18
N ILE A 47 2.43 13.44 -9.25
CA ILE A 47 3.70 12.76 -8.91
C ILE A 47 4.27 12.11 -10.16
N ARG A 48 3.47 11.32 -10.88
CA ARG A 48 3.88 10.65 -12.12
C ARG A 48 4.44 11.64 -13.16
N TRP A 49 3.76 12.77 -13.34
CA TRP A 49 4.18 13.79 -14.29
C TRP A 49 5.50 14.46 -13.88
N LEU A 50 5.66 14.79 -12.60
CA LEU A 50 6.87 15.45 -12.08
C LEU A 50 8.09 14.53 -12.09
N THR A 51 7.92 13.26 -11.70
CA THR A 51 9.02 12.30 -11.57
C THR A 51 9.32 11.57 -12.88
N ASN A 52 8.46 11.73 -13.89
CA ASN A 52 8.47 10.96 -15.14
C ASN A 52 8.55 9.44 -14.89
N SER A 53 7.90 8.98 -13.83
CA SER A 53 7.90 7.59 -13.36
C SER A 53 6.48 7.13 -13.05
N PRO A 54 6.08 5.90 -13.40
CA PRO A 54 4.75 5.38 -13.08
C PRO A 54 4.53 5.18 -11.57
N TRP A 55 5.60 5.12 -10.78
CA TRP A 55 5.55 4.86 -9.34
C TRP A 55 5.24 6.13 -8.57
N THR A 56 4.17 6.08 -7.77
CA THR A 56 3.72 7.25 -7.01
C THR A 56 3.73 7.01 -5.51
N HIS A 57 3.66 5.75 -5.08
CA HIS A 57 3.76 5.34 -3.69
C HIS A 57 4.69 4.14 -3.55
N ALA A 58 5.18 3.96 -2.34
CA ALA A 58 5.91 2.78 -1.91
C ALA A 58 5.29 2.27 -0.62
N ALA A 59 5.21 0.94 -0.50
CA ALA A 59 4.77 0.27 0.71
C ALA A 59 5.79 -0.79 1.11
N LEU A 60 5.98 -0.98 2.42
CA LEU A 60 6.82 -2.03 2.96
C LEU A 60 5.95 -3.25 3.26
N TYR A 61 6.29 -4.40 2.68
CA TYR A 61 5.64 -5.65 3.05
C TYR A 61 6.23 -6.20 4.35
N ILE A 62 5.37 -6.48 5.33
CA ILE A 62 5.79 -6.94 6.67
C ILE A 62 5.40 -8.40 6.97
N GLY A 63 4.86 -9.12 5.98
CA GLY A 63 4.40 -10.50 6.16
C GLY A 63 2.96 -10.57 6.66
N ARG A 64 2.56 -11.74 7.14
CA ARG A 64 1.32 -11.95 7.90
C ARG A 64 1.58 -11.71 9.38
N LEU A 65 0.51 -11.59 10.17
CA LEU A 65 0.65 -11.35 11.60
C LEU A 65 1.44 -12.45 12.32
N HIS A 66 1.31 -13.70 11.88
CA HIS A 66 2.05 -14.84 12.44
C HIS A 66 3.52 -14.94 11.96
N ASP A 67 3.88 -14.26 10.87
CA ASP A 67 5.27 -14.21 10.38
C ASP A 67 6.14 -13.26 11.20
N VAL A 68 5.53 -12.42 12.03
CA VAL A 68 6.22 -11.47 12.92
C VAL A 68 6.72 -12.21 14.15
N GLU A 69 8.04 -12.43 14.24
CA GLU A 69 8.69 -13.14 15.35
C GLU A 69 8.69 -12.33 16.66
N ASP A 70 8.76 -11.00 16.56
CA ASP A 70 8.77 -10.10 17.72
C ASP A 70 7.38 -9.98 18.34
N GLU A 71 7.23 -10.44 19.59
CA GLU A 71 5.96 -10.45 20.31
C GLU A 71 5.41 -9.05 20.57
N GLU A 72 6.27 -8.07 20.86
CA GLU A 72 5.87 -6.69 21.15
C GLU A 72 5.37 -6.00 19.88
N LEU A 73 6.09 -6.21 18.77
CA LEU A 73 5.68 -5.72 17.47
C LEU A 73 4.37 -6.38 17.01
N ARG A 74 4.23 -7.69 17.20
CA ARG A 74 3.00 -8.42 16.86
C ARG A 74 1.80 -7.91 17.68
N ALA A 75 1.98 -7.68 18.97
CA ALA A 75 0.96 -7.09 19.82
C ALA A 75 0.58 -5.67 19.37
N THR A 76 1.56 -4.86 18.97
CA THR A 76 1.33 -3.52 18.42
C THR A 76 0.53 -3.56 17.13
N ILE A 77 0.88 -4.45 16.20
CA ILE A 77 0.16 -4.63 14.95
C ILE A 77 -1.27 -5.12 15.22
N ALA A 78 -1.44 -6.11 16.10
CA ALA A 78 -2.76 -6.63 16.46
C ALA A 78 -3.66 -5.58 17.15
N ALA A 79 -3.08 -4.59 17.83
CA ALA A 79 -3.83 -3.48 18.41
C ALA A 79 -4.29 -2.45 17.36
N LEU A 80 -3.53 -2.30 16.27
CA LEU A 80 -3.82 -1.33 15.19
C LEU A 80 -4.64 -1.94 14.05
N TYR A 81 -4.63 -3.26 13.91
CA TYR A 81 -5.22 -4.00 12.80
C TYR A 81 -6.35 -4.92 13.27
N SER A 82 -7.53 -4.83 12.64
CA SER A 82 -8.74 -5.58 13.02
C SER A 82 -9.17 -6.65 12.01
N GLY A 83 -8.30 -7.01 11.05
CA GLY A 83 -8.58 -8.04 10.02
C GLY A 83 -8.13 -9.44 10.43
N ASP A 84 -8.00 -10.34 9.46
CA ASP A 84 -7.61 -11.74 9.69
C ASP A 84 -6.09 -11.84 9.95
N ALA A 85 -5.68 -12.80 10.79
CA ALA A 85 -4.25 -13.03 11.05
C ALA A 85 -3.51 -13.58 9.82
N ASP A 86 -4.23 -14.18 8.86
CA ASP A 86 -3.69 -14.69 7.60
C ASP A 86 -3.58 -13.60 6.51
N ASP A 87 -4.11 -12.40 6.77
CA ASP A 87 -4.02 -11.29 5.85
C ASP A 87 -2.56 -10.83 5.70
N ARG A 88 -2.19 -10.55 4.45
CA ARG A 88 -0.88 -10.02 4.09
C ARG A 88 -0.83 -8.54 4.42
N LEU A 89 0.10 -8.14 5.28
CA LEU A 89 0.17 -6.79 5.80
C LEU A 89 1.23 -5.96 5.08
N ILE A 90 0.89 -4.71 4.80
CA ILE A 90 1.79 -3.70 4.25
C ILE A 90 1.74 -2.43 5.11
N VAL A 91 2.85 -1.70 5.14
CA VAL A 91 2.94 -0.37 5.73
C VAL A 91 3.12 0.65 4.61
N GLU A 92 2.18 1.57 4.49
CA GLU A 92 2.20 2.63 3.48
C GLU A 92 2.00 4.00 4.15
N SER A 93 2.62 5.05 3.60
CA SER A 93 2.32 6.42 3.99
C SER A 93 1.15 6.97 3.16
N LEU A 94 -0.04 7.04 3.78
CA LEU A 94 -1.22 7.65 3.15
C LEU A 94 -1.33 9.14 3.50
N LEU A 95 -1.47 9.96 2.46
CA LEU A 95 -1.65 11.41 2.60
C LEU A 95 -2.92 11.73 3.42
N GLY A 96 -2.73 12.38 4.56
CA GLY A 96 -3.81 12.82 5.46
C GLY A 96 -4.14 11.84 6.60
N HIS A 97 -3.42 10.72 6.69
CA HIS A 97 -3.56 9.70 7.74
C HIS A 97 -2.29 9.59 8.59
N GLY A 98 -1.69 10.74 8.89
CA GLY A 98 -0.38 10.87 9.54
C GLY A 98 -0.18 10.05 10.81
#